data_AF-A0A1S1QI79-F1
#
_entry.id   AF-A0A1S1QI79-F1
#
_cell.length_a   1.000
_cell.length_b   1.000
_cell.length_c   1.000
_cell.angle_alpha   90.00
_cell.angle_beta   90.00
_cell.angle_gamma   90.00
#
_symmetry.space_group_name_H-M   'P 1'
#
loop_
_entity.id
_entity.type
_entity.pdbx_description
1 polymer ?
#
loop_
_entity_poly.entity_id
_entity_poly.type
_entity_poly.pdbx_seq_one_letter_code
_entity_poly.pdbx_strand_id
1 'polypeptide(L)'
;MRRGVGREAGSVPEMWGFYRMLTATGRASEKLQAEHTALTLYAVHQQSISDSMHRPGVGLGRALLRLRQSGTFSVDAVDRRFNAAATATSLDEASYHLRGLVRQLRGIPQGLDYTRLFQDLVAWQVPEQISTVRRRWGRDYFTGRDQTEKAI
;
A
#
# COMPACT_ATOMS: atom_id res chain seq x y z
N MET A 1 -2.95 15.78 -2.98
CA MET A 1 -2.26 14.49 -2.78
C MET A 1 -2.12 13.62 -4.05
N ARG A 2 -3.18 13.32 -4.85
CA ARG A 2 -3.02 12.47 -6.06
C ARG A 2 -1.95 12.95 -7.06
N ARG A 3 -1.74 14.26 -7.18
CA ARG A 3 -0.69 14.87 -8.03
C ARG A 3 0.74 14.50 -7.61
N GLY A 4 0.94 14.03 -6.38
CA GLY A 4 2.25 13.58 -5.91
C GLY A 4 2.64 12.19 -6.35
N VAL A 5 1.71 11.40 -6.91
CA VAL A 5 2.03 10.05 -7.37
C VAL A 5 3.20 10.07 -8.37
N GLY A 6 4.29 9.37 -8.02
CA GLY A 6 5.51 9.29 -8.84
C GLY A 6 6.37 10.55 -8.84
N ARG A 7 6.15 11.46 -7.87
CA ARG A 7 6.97 12.65 -7.65
C ARG A 7 7.83 12.43 -6.42
N GLU A 8 8.93 13.17 -6.33
CA GLU A 8 9.81 13.11 -5.17
C GLU A 8 9.08 13.60 -3.90
N ALA A 9 9.33 12.93 -2.78
CA ALA A 9 8.75 13.30 -1.51
C ALA A 9 9.20 14.70 -1.09
N GLY A 10 8.26 15.55 -0.67
CA GLY A 10 8.54 16.97 -0.37
C GLY A 10 8.58 17.90 -1.58
N SER A 11 8.59 17.41 -2.83
CA SER A 11 8.65 18.26 -4.04
C SER A 11 7.30 18.86 -4.47
N VAL A 12 6.19 18.45 -3.83
CA VAL A 12 4.81 18.79 -4.24
C VAL A 12 4.18 19.73 -3.21
N PRO A 13 4.04 21.04 -3.50
CA PRO A 13 3.57 22.03 -2.54
C PRO A 13 2.20 21.73 -1.95
N GLU A 14 1.25 21.21 -2.75
CA GLU A 14 -0.09 20.86 -2.28
C GLU A 14 -0.12 19.67 -1.32
N MET A 15 1.04 19.06 -1.04
CA MET A 15 1.18 18.00 -0.05
C MET A 15 1.84 18.45 1.26
N TRP A 16 2.48 19.62 1.31
CA TRP A 16 3.27 20.05 2.47
C TRP A 16 2.49 20.08 3.78
N GLY A 17 1.24 20.56 3.75
CA GLY A 17 0.36 20.60 4.93
C GLY A 17 -0.09 19.22 5.45
N PHE A 18 0.16 18.13 4.72
CA PHE A 18 -0.19 16.78 5.13
C PHE A 18 0.98 15.98 5.69
N TYR A 19 2.22 16.40 5.42
CA TYR A 19 3.40 15.68 5.91
C TYR A 19 3.63 15.94 7.39
N ARG A 20 4.00 14.89 8.11
CA ARG A 20 4.48 14.93 9.49
C ARG A 20 5.97 14.61 9.57
N MET A 21 6.55 14.07 8.51
CA MET A 21 7.94 13.61 8.45
C MET A 21 8.87 14.58 7.69
N LEU A 22 8.39 15.80 7.41
CA LEU A 22 9.26 16.87 6.89
C LEU A 22 10.36 17.17 7.91
N THR A 23 11.58 17.32 7.41
CA THR A 23 12.75 17.61 8.24
C THR A 23 13.22 19.04 8.01
N ALA A 24 13.82 19.66 9.03
CA ALA A 24 14.36 21.03 8.94
C ALA A 24 15.47 21.16 7.88
N THR A 25 16.14 20.05 7.52
CA THR A 25 17.20 20.03 6.50
C THR A 25 16.66 20.01 5.07
N GLY A 26 15.35 19.83 4.89
CA GLY A 26 14.72 19.74 3.57
C GLY A 26 15.02 18.45 2.80
N ARG A 27 15.75 17.49 3.42
CA ARG A 27 16.08 16.21 2.77
C ARG A 27 14.89 15.24 2.80
N ALA A 28 14.72 14.49 1.71
CA ALA A 28 13.76 13.41 1.61
C ALA A 28 14.20 12.19 2.45
N SER A 29 13.95 12.25 3.76
CA SER A 29 14.21 11.12 4.66
C SER A 29 13.41 9.89 4.26
N GLU A 30 13.87 8.70 4.66
CA GLU A 30 13.14 7.44 4.42
C GLU A 30 11.69 7.49 4.94
N LYS A 31 11.49 8.15 6.09
CA LYS A 31 10.17 8.39 6.66
C LYS A 31 9.33 9.32 5.79
N LEU A 32 9.91 10.38 5.24
CA LEU A 32 9.19 11.28 4.34
C LEU A 32 8.82 10.58 3.02
N GLN A 33 9.72 9.75 2.47
CA GLN A 33 9.46 8.95 1.28
C GLN A 33 8.31 7.95 1.52
N ALA A 34 8.35 7.20 2.63
CA ALA A 34 7.28 6.28 3.01
C ALA A 34 5.94 7.00 3.27
N GLU A 35 5.97 8.15 3.95
CA GLU A 35 4.77 8.95 4.23
C GLU A 35 4.17 9.48 2.92
N HIS A 36 5.00 9.98 2.01
CA HIS A 36 4.58 10.42 0.69
C HIS A 36 3.89 9.29 -0.09
N THR A 37 4.50 8.11 -0.14
CA THR A 37 3.88 6.95 -0.80
C THR A 37 2.56 6.57 -0.15
N ALA A 38 2.49 6.48 1.18
CA ALA A 38 1.26 6.12 1.87
C ALA A 38 0.12 7.13 1.62
N LEU A 39 0.42 8.43 1.69
CA LEU A 39 -0.55 9.50 1.45
C LEU A 39 -1.03 9.54 -0.01
N THR A 40 -0.13 9.33 -0.98
CA THR A 40 -0.51 9.30 -2.39
C THR A 40 -1.37 8.06 -2.72
N LEU A 41 -1.03 6.89 -2.18
CA LEU A 41 -1.84 5.69 -2.31
C LEU A 41 -3.22 5.87 -1.65
N TYR A 42 -3.28 6.44 -0.44
CA TYR A 42 -4.56 6.77 0.20
C TYR A 42 -5.40 7.71 -0.67
N ALA A 43 -4.80 8.77 -1.22
CA ALA A 43 -5.52 9.70 -2.07
C ALA A 43 -6.04 9.07 -3.37
N VAL A 44 -5.37 8.04 -3.90
CA VAL A 44 -5.88 7.25 -5.03
C VAL A 44 -7.08 6.41 -4.60
N HIS A 45 -7.00 5.76 -3.43
CA HIS A 45 -8.06 4.92 -2.90
C HIS A 45 -9.31 5.70 -2.52
N GLN A 46 -9.14 6.84 -1.84
CA GLN A 46 -10.24 7.68 -1.34
C GLN A 46 -10.98 8.43 -2.47
N GLN A 47 -10.43 8.47 -3.69
CA GLN A 47 -10.97 9.31 -4.76
C GLN A 47 -12.42 8.93 -5.10
N SER A 48 -13.32 9.90 -4.98
CA SER A 48 -14.76 9.76 -5.27
C SER A 48 -15.47 8.73 -4.38
N ILE A 49 -14.92 8.43 -3.19
CA ILE A 49 -15.57 7.62 -2.15
C ILE A 49 -15.84 8.52 -0.94
N SER A 50 -17.06 8.48 -0.42
CA SER A 50 -17.48 9.25 0.76
C SER A 50 -16.98 8.63 2.07
N ASP A 51 -17.04 7.30 2.16
CA ASP A 51 -16.55 6.55 3.32
C ASP A 51 -15.03 6.60 3.41
N SER A 52 -14.49 6.63 4.62
CA SER A 52 -13.04 6.56 4.79
C SER A 52 -12.49 5.20 4.33
N MET A 53 -11.52 5.25 3.42
CA MET A 53 -10.75 4.09 2.96
C MET A 53 -9.53 3.81 3.86
N HIS A 54 -9.28 4.66 4.86
CA HIS A 54 -8.40 4.32 5.96
C HIS A 54 -9.16 3.52 7.01
N ARG A 55 -8.75 2.26 7.24
CA ARG A 55 -9.38 1.37 8.21
C ARG A 55 -8.31 0.75 9.12
N PRO A 56 -8.15 1.25 10.37
CA PRO A 56 -7.21 0.70 11.32
C PRO A 56 -7.38 -0.82 11.48
N GLY A 57 -6.26 -1.54 11.57
CA GLY A 57 -6.24 -3.00 11.76
C GLY A 57 -6.43 -3.84 10.50
N VAL A 58 -6.73 -3.23 9.35
CA VAL A 58 -6.79 -3.93 8.06
C VAL A 58 -5.44 -3.81 7.35
N GLY A 59 -4.53 -4.76 7.57
CA GLY A 59 -3.23 -4.80 6.90
C GLY A 59 -3.33 -5.05 5.38
N LEU A 60 -2.25 -4.73 4.65
CA LEU A 60 -2.19 -4.83 3.18
C LEU A 60 -2.56 -6.23 2.67
N GLY A 61 -1.94 -7.29 3.20
CA GLY A 61 -2.22 -8.66 2.76
C GLY A 61 -3.70 -9.03 2.91
N ARG A 62 -4.34 -8.64 4.01
CA ARG A 62 -5.77 -8.89 4.25
C ARG A 62 -6.67 -8.11 3.28
N ALA A 63 -6.37 -6.84 3.04
CA ALA A 63 -7.13 -6.02 2.09
C ALA A 63 -7.04 -6.62 0.67
N LEU A 64 -5.84 -7.04 0.25
CA LEU A 64 -5.64 -7.62 -1.07
C LEU A 64 -6.19 -9.04 -1.21
N LEU A 65 -6.24 -9.83 -0.13
CA LEU A 65 -6.96 -11.10 -0.14
C LEU A 65 -8.47 -10.87 -0.39
N ARG A 66 -9.06 -9.86 0.25
CA ARG A 66 -10.47 -9.49 -0.01
C ARG A 66 -10.68 -9.03 -1.45
N LEU A 67 -9.72 -8.27 -2.01
CA LEU A 67 -9.72 -7.94 -3.44
C LEU A 67 -9.71 -9.19 -4.32
N ARG A 68 -8.79 -10.12 -4.04
CA ARG A 68 -8.68 -11.40 -4.76
C ARG A 68 -9.98 -12.22 -4.70
N GLN A 69 -10.64 -12.23 -3.54
CA GLN A 69 -11.89 -12.98 -3.29
C GLN A 69 -13.15 -12.27 -3.81
N SER A 70 -13.07 -11.00 -4.20
CA SER A 70 -14.25 -10.21 -4.59
C SER A 70 -14.94 -10.68 -5.87
N GLY A 71 -14.25 -11.46 -6.72
CA GLY A 71 -14.72 -11.81 -8.06
C GLY A 71 -14.72 -10.65 -9.06
N THR A 72 -14.41 -9.41 -8.63
CA THR A 72 -14.42 -8.22 -9.49
C THR A 72 -13.22 -8.16 -10.45
N PHE A 73 -12.11 -8.80 -10.09
CA PHE A 73 -10.88 -8.80 -10.88
C PHE A 73 -10.32 -10.23 -11.02
N SER A 74 -9.54 -10.46 -12.08
CA SER A 74 -8.85 -11.74 -12.30
C SER A 74 -7.92 -12.06 -11.13
N VAL A 75 -8.14 -13.20 -10.49
CA VAL A 75 -7.33 -13.75 -9.40
C VAL A 75 -5.85 -13.77 -9.77
N ASP A 76 -5.50 -14.32 -10.92
CA ASP A 76 -4.11 -14.40 -11.38
C ASP A 76 -3.49 -13.02 -11.59
N ALA A 77 -4.28 -12.05 -12.05
CA ALA A 77 -3.81 -10.69 -12.26
C ALA A 77 -3.57 -9.93 -10.95
N VAL A 78 -4.32 -10.26 -9.88
CA VAL A 78 -4.08 -9.76 -8.52
C VAL A 78 -2.85 -10.45 -7.93
N ASP A 79 -2.77 -11.79 -8.00
CA ASP A 79 -1.64 -12.60 -7.50
C ASP A 79 -0.32 -12.14 -8.14
N ARG A 80 -0.27 -11.95 -9.46
CA ARG A 80 0.93 -11.45 -10.16
C ARG A 80 1.38 -10.08 -9.65
N ARG A 81 0.46 -9.14 -9.45
CA ARG A 81 0.79 -7.79 -8.97
C ARG A 81 1.20 -7.78 -7.51
N PHE A 82 0.56 -8.61 -6.68
CA PHE A 82 0.94 -8.78 -5.30
C PHE A 82 2.36 -9.34 -5.20
N ASN A 83 2.68 -10.39 -5.96
CA ASN A 83 4.02 -10.97 -6.01
C ASN A 83 5.05 -9.94 -6.45
N ALA A 84 4.77 -9.18 -7.52
CA ALA A 84 5.67 -8.12 -7.99
C ALA A 84 5.93 -7.03 -6.92
N ALA A 85 4.88 -6.59 -6.20
CA ALA A 85 5.04 -5.68 -5.07
C ALA A 85 5.87 -6.30 -3.93
N ALA A 86 5.65 -7.59 -3.64
CA ALA A 86 6.34 -8.30 -2.57
C ALA A 86 7.83 -8.55 -2.90
N THR A 87 8.18 -8.74 -4.17
CA THR A 87 9.56 -9.00 -4.60
C THR A 87 10.34 -7.75 -5.01
N ALA A 88 9.66 -6.60 -5.11
CA ALA A 88 10.28 -5.33 -5.45
C ALA A 88 11.52 -5.05 -4.60
N THR A 89 12.55 -4.51 -5.27
CA THR A 89 13.87 -4.25 -4.68
C THR A 89 14.07 -2.81 -4.24
N SER A 90 13.14 -1.93 -4.63
CA SER A 90 13.12 -0.51 -4.25
C SER A 90 11.75 -0.08 -3.76
N LEU A 91 11.70 1.03 -3.03
CA LEU A 91 10.44 1.66 -2.62
C LEU A 91 9.63 2.12 -3.83
N ASP A 92 10.26 2.66 -4.86
CA ASP A 92 9.58 3.16 -6.07
C ASP A 92 8.91 2.03 -6.86
N GLU A 93 9.60 0.92 -7.04
CA GLU A 93 9.05 -0.28 -7.68
C GLU A 93 7.87 -0.85 -6.87
N ALA A 94 8.03 -0.99 -5.55
CA ALA A 94 6.95 -1.41 -4.66
C ALA A 94 5.74 -0.46 -4.78
N SER A 95 5.97 0.85 -4.73
CA SER A 95 4.95 1.89 -4.85
C SER A 95 4.20 1.82 -6.17
N TYR A 96 4.90 1.54 -7.27
CA TYR A 96 4.30 1.38 -8.59
C TYR A 96 3.31 0.20 -8.63
N HIS A 97 3.71 -0.97 -8.13
CA HIS A 97 2.84 -2.15 -8.09
C HIS A 97 1.67 -1.98 -7.11
N LEU A 98 1.93 -1.44 -5.92
CA LEU A 98 0.92 -1.14 -4.91
C LEU A 98 -0.13 -0.17 -5.44
N ARG A 99 0.26 0.86 -6.20
CA ARG A 99 -0.69 1.79 -6.83
C ARG A 99 -1.66 1.07 -7.75
N GLY A 100 -1.20 0.07 -8.52
CA GLY A 100 -2.06 -0.74 -9.36
C GLY A 100 -3.12 -1.50 -8.55
N LEU A 101 -2.70 -2.13 -7.46
CA LEU A 101 -3.59 -2.86 -6.55
C LEU A 101 -4.56 -1.95 -5.80
N VAL A 102 -4.10 -0.79 -5.32
CA VAL A 102 -4.94 0.20 -4.63
C VAL A 102 -6.00 0.81 -5.56
N ARG A 103 -5.70 0.98 -6.85
CA ARG A 103 -6.72 1.36 -7.84
C ARG A 103 -7.82 0.30 -7.98
N GLN A 104 -7.47 -0.98 -7.86
CA GLN A 104 -8.45 -2.07 -7.91
C GLN A 104 -9.25 -2.15 -6.60
N LEU A 105 -8.62 -1.92 -5.44
CA LEU A 105 -9.33 -1.84 -4.14
C LEU A 105 -10.46 -0.81 -4.16
N ARG A 106 -10.31 0.31 -4.87
CA ARG A 106 -11.37 1.31 -5.06
C ARG A 106 -12.65 0.76 -5.69
N GLY A 107 -12.58 -0.37 -6.39
CA GLY A 107 -13.72 -1.03 -7.01
C GLY A 107 -14.59 -1.83 -6.04
N ILE A 108 -14.19 -1.95 -4.77
CA ILE A 108 -14.88 -2.76 -3.76
C ILE A 108 -14.92 -2.02 -2.40
N PRO A 109 -15.85 -2.35 -1.48
CA PRO A 109 -15.95 -1.70 -0.18
C PRO A 109 -14.89 -2.21 0.81
N GLN A 110 -13.60 -2.06 0.47
CA GLN A 110 -12.47 -2.60 1.23
C GLN A 110 -11.43 -1.51 1.52
N GLY A 111 -11.41 -1.01 2.76
CA GLY A 111 -10.36 -0.08 3.21
C GLY A 111 -9.02 -0.75 3.51
N LEU A 112 -8.03 0.08 3.84
CA LEU A 112 -6.65 -0.32 4.17
C LEU A 112 -6.13 0.53 5.33
N ASP A 113 -5.38 -0.10 6.24
CA ASP A 113 -4.65 0.62 7.28
C ASP A 113 -3.41 1.31 6.69
N TYR A 114 -3.59 2.54 6.22
CA TYR A 114 -2.50 3.37 5.69
C TYR A 114 -1.44 3.77 6.71
N THR A 115 -1.76 3.77 8.01
CA THR A 115 -0.76 4.00 9.07
C THR A 115 0.14 2.78 9.19
N ARG A 116 -0.42 1.57 9.12
CA ARG A 116 0.36 0.35 9.06
C ARG A 116 1.17 0.25 7.77
N LEU A 117 0.58 0.61 6.63
CA LEU A 117 1.30 0.64 5.36
C LEU A 117 2.49 1.60 5.42
N PHE A 118 2.33 2.80 5.99
CA PHE A 118 3.43 3.72 6.21
C PHE A 118 4.58 3.07 7.00
N GLN A 119 4.29 2.42 8.12
CA GLN A 119 5.31 1.71 8.92
C GLN A 119 6.00 0.60 8.12
N ASP A 120 5.23 -0.16 7.36
CA ASP A 120 5.75 -1.22 6.50
C ASP A 120 6.70 -0.63 5.43
N LEU A 121 6.38 0.52 4.84
CA LEU A 121 7.20 1.19 3.83
C LEU A 121 8.46 1.87 4.42
N VAL A 122 8.42 2.31 5.68
CA VAL A 122 9.64 2.74 6.40
C VAL A 122 10.56 1.53 6.57
N ALA A 123 10.03 0.42 7.10
CA ALA A 123 10.81 -0.80 7.30
C ALA A 123 11.28 -1.44 5.97
N TRP A 124 10.55 -1.23 4.88
CA TRP A 124 10.92 -1.73 3.55
C TRP A 124 12.25 -1.17 3.03
N GLN A 125 12.59 0.05 3.43
CA GLN A 125 13.82 0.71 3.02
C GLN A 125 15.06 0.21 3.78
N VAL A 126 14.87 -0.55 4.86
CA VAL A 126 15.94 -1.10 5.68
C VAL A 126 16.18 -2.57 5.30
N PRO A 127 17.36 -2.94 4.75
CA PRO A 127 17.64 -4.28 4.23
C PRO A 127 17.35 -5.41 5.22
N GLU A 128 17.62 -5.20 6.51
CA GLU A 128 17.42 -6.20 7.56
C GLU A 128 15.93 -6.42 7.88
N GLN A 129 15.08 -5.44 7.59
CA GLN A 129 13.66 -5.44 7.97
C GLN A 129 12.70 -5.82 6.84
N ILE A 130 13.11 -5.64 5.57
CA ILE A 130 12.25 -5.93 4.40
C ILE A 130 11.71 -7.38 4.42
N SER A 131 12.51 -8.34 4.87
CA SER A 131 12.11 -9.74 4.99
C SER A 131 10.93 -9.93 5.96
N THR A 132 10.88 -9.15 7.04
CA THR A 132 9.79 -9.17 8.03
C THR A 132 8.51 -8.56 7.47
N VAL A 133 8.62 -7.50 6.67
CA VAL A 133 7.47 -6.90 5.98
C VAL A 133 6.88 -7.90 4.98
N ARG A 134 7.72 -8.52 4.14
CA ARG A 134 7.32 -9.56 3.18
C ARG A 134 6.62 -10.73 3.86
N ARG A 135 7.18 -11.25 4.97
CA ARG A 135 6.55 -12.32 5.76
C ARG A 135 5.16 -11.93 6.27
N ARG A 136 5.00 -10.71 6.77
CA ARG A 136 3.71 -10.20 7.27
C ARG A 136 2.69 -10.09 6.14
N TRP A 137 3.06 -9.48 5.01
CA TRP A 137 2.18 -9.36 3.86
C TRP A 137 1.78 -10.72 3.30
N GLY A 138 2.76 -11.62 3.11
CA GLY A 138 2.53 -12.96 2.62
C GLY A 138 1.64 -13.78 3.55
N ARG A 139 1.90 -13.77 4.86
CA ARG A 139 1.04 -14.42 5.85
C ARG A 139 -0.40 -13.92 5.71
N ASP A 140 -0.63 -12.61 5.79
CA ASP A 140 -1.98 -12.05 5.81
C ASP A 140 -2.72 -12.24 4.45
N TYR A 141 -2.00 -12.37 3.34
CA TYR A 141 -2.55 -12.63 2.01
C TYR A 141 -2.85 -14.12 1.76
N PHE A 142 -1.97 -15.04 2.17
CA PHE A 142 -2.09 -16.46 1.84
C PHE A 142 -2.79 -17.29 2.92
N THR A 143 -2.73 -16.95 4.22
CA THR A 143 -3.33 -17.80 5.26
C THR A 143 -4.86 -17.83 5.25
N GLY A 144 -5.51 -16.89 4.57
CA GLY A 144 -6.95 -16.90 4.34
C GLY A 144 -7.39 -17.54 3.01
N ARG A 145 -6.43 -17.97 2.17
CA ARG A 145 -6.68 -18.59 0.86
C ARG A 145 -7.24 -20.01 1.03
N ASP A 146 -6.61 -20.81 1.88
CA ASP A 146 -6.93 -22.24 2.05
C ASP A 146 -8.26 -22.49 2.77
N GLN A 147 -8.77 -21.50 3.52
CA GLN A 147 -10.07 -21.59 4.18
C GLN A 147 -11.25 -21.46 3.19
N THR A 148 -11.02 -20.89 2.00
CA THR A 148 -12.06 -20.71 0.97
C THR A 148 -12.06 -21.85 -0.05
N GLU A 149 -10.89 -22.42 -0.38
CA GLU A 149 -10.77 -23.60 -1.25
C GLU A 149 -11.37 -24.88 -0.64
N LYS A 150 -11.48 -24.96 0.69
CA LYS A 150 -12.16 -26.07 1.39
C LYS A 150 -13.66 -25.87 1.59
N ALA A 151 -14.23 -24.74 1.17
CA ALA A 151 -15.62 -24.37 1.39
C ALA A 151 -16.47 -24.37 0.09
N ILE A 152 -15.92 -24.91 -1.00
CA ILE A 152 -16.56 -25.15 -2.30
C ILE A 152 -16.48 -26.64 -2.58
#